data_AF-A0A968KUS5-F1
#
_entry.id   AF-A0A968KUS5-F1
#
_cell.length_a   1.000
_cell.length_b   1.000
_cell.length_c   1.000
_cell.angle_alpha   90.00
_cell.angle_beta   90.00
_cell.angle_gamma   90.00
#
_symmetry.space_group_name_H-M   'P 1'
#
loop_
_entity.id
_entity.type
_entity.pdbx_description
1 polymer ?
#
loop_
_entity_poly.entity_id
_entity_poly.type
_entity_poly.pdbx_seq_one_letter_code
_entity_poly.pdbx_strand_id
1 'polypeptide(L)'
;MKKLAKRRFSAATTGRSSSSSSSRSSSTTSRSSSSSSSRSSSSSTSRVSSSSSSRPSSSYTSSSSSSYSRPSSFSSSSSYTSSSNSSYSRPSYSSSSYQYSSSSTATEDPELRLLREREERLAAEMRRLERVKLDVRRRVQLHEQKLRGLITLHRRVVDVIDWQHIAKLNAPYNPAGIGREEYRVRVEAQRYEPSFFDKLFPSSLQASQEKLIRQIKKARELDQADYALWEELHVLADKMLAMDGQSALRVLNDANIFTEYAKGSKLAFNANTGHSPSLEGTLRVDFKEMVPSYRLRASSDGLSVVETGMDLAEYDGIVLTHISSCAVAIAHEVFSLVPQNHIIVNIHDTRIGGVIFSVELMRKELMTVIENSYMHEFIRSCNHRIAYDATAHTFGIVEPFALKEGE
;
A
#
# COMPACT_ATOMS: atom_id res chain seq x y z
N MET A 1 -13.02 2.08 11.71
CA MET A 1 -12.08 0.96 11.50
C MET A 1 -10.60 1.29 11.22
N LYS A 2 -10.21 2.07 10.19
CA LYS A 2 -8.83 2.10 9.63
C LYS A 2 -7.62 2.05 10.60
N LYS A 3 -7.61 2.82 11.70
CA LYS A 3 -6.49 2.82 12.69
C LYS A 3 -6.45 1.58 13.60
N LEU A 4 -7.57 0.91 13.81
CA LEU A 4 -7.67 -0.35 14.57
C LEU A 4 -7.15 -1.51 13.71
N ALA A 5 -7.70 -1.65 12.51
CA ALA A 5 -7.27 -2.68 11.55
C ALA A 5 -5.76 -2.59 11.28
N LYS A 6 -5.25 -1.41 10.87
CA LYS A 6 -3.81 -1.23 10.57
C LYS A 6 -2.87 -1.45 11.76
N ARG A 7 -3.37 -1.51 13.00
CA ARG A 7 -2.57 -1.84 14.21
C ARG A 7 -2.54 -3.32 14.58
N ARG A 8 -3.56 -4.12 14.24
CA ARG A 8 -3.58 -5.57 14.53
C ARG A 8 -3.43 -6.46 13.29
N PHE A 9 -4.00 -6.08 12.14
CA PHE A 9 -3.89 -6.86 10.89
C PHE A 9 -2.43 -6.88 10.39
N SER A 10 -1.70 -5.77 10.57
CA SER A 10 -0.26 -5.69 10.29
C SER A 10 0.60 -6.66 11.11
N ALA A 11 0.08 -7.22 12.22
CA ALA A 11 0.75 -8.27 12.99
C ALA A 11 0.25 -9.68 12.62
N ALA A 12 -0.96 -9.80 12.07
CA ALA A 12 -1.53 -11.06 11.59
C ALA A 12 -0.98 -11.48 10.21
N THR A 13 -0.76 -10.53 9.29
CA THR A 13 -0.16 -10.84 7.97
C THR A 13 1.33 -11.18 8.05
N THR A 14 2.04 -10.73 9.10
CA THR A 14 3.44 -11.14 9.35
C THR A 14 3.50 -12.48 10.09
N GLY A 15 3.21 -13.57 9.38
CA GLY A 15 3.32 -14.95 9.88
C GLY A 15 4.76 -15.40 10.20
N ARG A 16 5.38 -14.80 11.23
CA ARG A 16 6.76 -15.10 11.64
C ARG A 16 6.85 -15.41 13.13
N SER A 17 6.53 -16.65 13.48
CA SER A 17 6.59 -17.21 14.83
C SER A 17 8.00 -17.14 15.43
N SER A 18 8.26 -16.14 16.27
CA SER A 18 9.52 -16.00 17.02
C SER A 18 9.51 -16.86 18.30
N SER A 19 9.49 -18.18 18.14
CA SER A 19 9.49 -19.15 19.25
C SER A 19 10.81 -19.92 19.32
N SER A 20 11.79 -19.43 20.09
CA SER A 20 13.05 -20.14 20.31
C SER A 20 13.72 -19.76 21.64
N SER A 21 13.26 -20.34 22.75
CA SER A 21 14.03 -20.43 24.00
C SER A 21 14.44 -21.88 24.24
N SER A 22 15.75 -22.11 24.09
CA SER A 22 16.46 -23.38 24.20
C SER A 22 16.12 -24.26 25.41
N SER A 23 16.05 -25.58 25.19
CA SER A 23 16.62 -26.55 26.12
C SER A 23 17.17 -27.77 25.35
N ARG A 24 18.19 -28.42 25.91
CA ARG A 24 18.82 -29.65 25.37
C ARG A 24 18.42 -30.84 26.25
N SER A 25 18.17 -31.99 25.63
CA SER A 25 18.35 -33.32 26.23
C SER A 25 18.57 -34.34 25.11
N SER A 26 19.13 -35.51 25.43
CA SER A 26 19.66 -36.48 24.45
C SER A 26 19.24 -37.91 24.78
N SER A 27 19.57 -38.86 23.88
CA SER A 27 19.42 -40.32 24.02
C SER A 27 17.96 -40.85 23.89
N THR A 28 17.67 -42.07 23.40
CA THR A 28 18.54 -43.06 22.71
C THR A 28 17.76 -43.90 21.69
N THR A 29 18.50 -44.62 20.85
CA THR A 29 18.08 -45.65 19.88
C THR A 29 16.99 -46.63 20.31
N SER A 30 16.11 -46.98 19.38
CA SER A 30 15.76 -48.40 19.11
C SER A 30 15.34 -48.60 17.65
N ARG A 31 15.60 -49.80 17.11
CA ARG A 31 15.16 -50.26 15.77
C ARG A 31 13.98 -51.21 15.92
N SER A 32 13.06 -51.21 14.97
CA SER A 32 12.22 -52.36 14.63
C SER A 32 11.80 -52.25 13.16
N SER A 33 11.56 -53.39 12.50
CA SER A 33 11.30 -53.52 11.06
C SER A 33 10.06 -54.39 10.80
N SER A 34 9.85 -54.83 9.55
CA SER A 34 8.66 -55.51 8.99
C SER A 34 7.49 -54.56 8.66
N SER A 35 6.90 -54.43 7.46
CA SER A 35 6.57 -55.35 6.32
C SER A 35 5.24 -56.08 6.52
N SER A 36 4.33 -56.25 5.53
CA SER A 36 4.34 -55.94 4.08
C SER A 36 2.91 -56.04 3.48
N SER A 37 2.79 -55.81 2.16
CA SER A 37 1.78 -56.42 1.25
C SER A 37 0.32 -55.90 1.31
N SER A 38 -0.50 -55.94 0.25
CA SER A 38 -0.26 -56.02 -1.22
C SER A 38 -1.56 -55.92 -2.04
N ARG A 39 -1.50 -55.44 -3.31
CA ARG A 39 -2.42 -55.78 -4.45
C ARG A 39 -3.90 -55.30 -4.33
N SER A 40 -4.78 -55.24 -5.34
CA SER A 40 -4.75 -55.24 -6.84
C SER A 40 -6.20 -55.06 -7.37
N SER A 41 -6.56 -54.61 -8.59
CA SER A 41 -5.93 -53.88 -9.71
C SER A 41 -7.01 -53.68 -10.83
N SER A 42 -6.65 -53.06 -11.98
CA SER A 42 -7.40 -53.09 -13.28
C SER A 42 -8.78 -52.37 -13.29
N SER A 43 -9.39 -51.96 -14.43
CA SER A 43 -9.00 -51.89 -15.87
C SER A 43 -9.90 -50.84 -16.57
N SER A 44 -9.41 -49.88 -17.36
CA SER A 44 -8.96 -49.94 -18.77
C SER A 44 -10.06 -49.90 -19.84
N THR A 45 -10.18 -48.74 -20.51
CA THR A 45 -10.74 -48.58 -21.88
C THR A 45 -10.03 -47.42 -22.60
N SER A 46 -10.33 -47.16 -23.89
CA SER A 46 -9.47 -46.32 -24.77
C SER A 46 -10.20 -45.74 -25.99
N ARG A 47 -9.48 -44.92 -26.81
CA ARG A 47 -9.74 -44.57 -28.24
C ARG A 47 -10.91 -43.56 -28.50
N VAL A 48 -10.91 -42.65 -29.48
CA VAL A 48 -9.94 -42.02 -30.44
C VAL A 48 -10.44 -40.53 -30.70
N SER A 49 -10.02 -39.64 -31.62
CA SER A 49 -9.00 -39.52 -32.70
C SER A 49 -8.75 -38.06 -33.15
N SER A 50 -7.48 -37.71 -33.34
CA SER A 50 -6.86 -36.80 -34.35
C SER A 50 -7.66 -35.75 -35.17
N SER A 51 -7.24 -34.48 -35.11
CA SER A 51 -6.70 -33.64 -36.22
C SER A 51 -6.47 -32.20 -35.70
N SER A 52 -5.40 -31.41 -35.97
CA SER A 52 -4.35 -31.31 -36.99
C SER A 52 -4.61 -30.27 -38.11
N SER A 53 -4.37 -28.99 -37.80
CA SER A 53 -4.16 -27.88 -38.76
C SER A 53 -3.04 -26.97 -38.24
N SER A 54 -2.40 -26.15 -39.10
CA SER A 54 -1.05 -25.61 -38.81
C SER A 54 -0.77 -24.22 -39.37
N ARG A 55 0.26 -23.56 -38.80
CA ARG A 55 0.94 -22.30 -39.22
C ARG A 55 0.21 -20.98 -38.89
N PRO A 56 0.92 -19.82 -38.90
CA PRO A 56 2.38 -19.62 -38.89
C PRO A 56 2.90 -18.85 -37.66
N SER A 57 4.17 -19.07 -37.31
CA SER A 57 4.90 -18.31 -36.28
C SER A 57 5.57 -17.06 -36.88
N SER A 58 5.28 -15.87 -36.34
CA SER A 58 6.02 -14.63 -36.63
C SER A 58 7.03 -14.33 -35.52
N SER A 59 8.32 -14.36 -35.83
CA SER A 59 9.40 -14.07 -34.88
C SER A 59 9.56 -12.57 -34.62
N TYR A 60 9.49 -12.15 -33.35
CA TYR A 60 10.01 -10.85 -32.91
C TYR A 60 11.22 -11.04 -32.00
N THR A 61 12.26 -10.23 -32.24
CA THR A 61 13.57 -10.38 -31.62
C THR A 61 13.61 -9.85 -30.19
N SER A 62 14.16 -10.66 -29.28
CA SER A 62 14.49 -10.27 -27.91
C SER A 62 15.41 -9.04 -27.86
N SER A 63 15.23 -8.15 -26.88
CA SER A 63 16.19 -7.08 -26.57
C SER A 63 16.27 -6.78 -25.07
N SER A 64 17.44 -7.13 -24.50
CA SER A 64 18.04 -6.54 -23.30
C SER A 64 17.16 -6.23 -22.08
N SER A 65 17.12 -7.17 -21.13
CA SER A 65 16.82 -6.89 -19.72
C SER A 65 17.90 -5.99 -19.10
N SER A 66 17.54 -4.79 -18.62
CA SER A 66 18.44 -3.88 -17.91
C SER A 66 18.24 -3.95 -16.39
N SER A 67 19.15 -4.63 -15.70
CA SER A 67 19.15 -4.75 -14.24
C SER A 67 19.59 -3.45 -13.56
N TYR A 68 18.66 -2.72 -12.94
CA TYR A 68 18.97 -1.49 -12.20
C TYR A 68 19.41 -1.75 -10.76
N SER A 69 20.72 -1.69 -10.54
CA SER A 69 21.33 -1.69 -9.20
C SER A 69 20.89 -0.48 -8.38
N ARG A 70 20.63 -0.69 -7.07
CA ARG A 70 20.40 0.40 -6.11
C ARG A 70 21.70 1.20 -5.86
N PRO A 71 21.71 2.53 -6.02
CA PRO A 71 22.76 3.36 -5.42
C PRO A 71 22.46 3.59 -3.93
N SER A 72 23.37 3.19 -3.05
CA SER A 72 23.32 3.51 -1.62
C SER A 72 23.84 4.94 -1.39
N SER A 73 22.93 5.91 -1.25
CA SER A 73 23.29 7.30 -0.93
C SER A 73 23.74 7.44 0.53
N PHE A 74 24.97 7.92 0.73
CA PHE A 74 25.56 8.18 2.05
C PHE A 74 24.73 9.22 2.83
N SER A 75 24.41 8.90 4.09
CA SER A 75 23.83 9.84 5.06
C SER A 75 24.91 10.43 5.96
N SER A 76 25.67 11.40 5.45
CA SER A 76 26.65 12.16 6.23
C SER A 76 25.95 13.21 7.08
N SER A 77 25.98 13.08 8.41
CA SER A 77 25.41 14.05 9.34
C SER A 77 26.17 14.04 10.67
N SER A 78 27.34 14.69 10.68
CA SER A 78 28.15 14.86 11.89
C SER A 78 27.53 15.93 12.79
N SER A 79 27.09 15.54 13.99
CA SER A 79 26.65 16.45 15.05
C SER A 79 27.57 16.34 16.26
N TYR A 80 28.13 17.45 16.72
CA TYR A 80 29.07 17.51 17.84
C TYR A 80 28.38 17.38 19.19
N THR A 81 28.90 16.53 20.08
CA THR A 81 28.77 16.64 21.54
C THR A 81 30.06 16.20 22.21
N SER A 82 30.62 17.05 23.07
CA SER A 82 31.94 16.87 23.70
C SER A 82 31.84 16.33 25.13
N SER A 83 32.71 15.40 25.55
CA SER A 83 32.94 15.10 26.98
C SER A 83 34.31 14.43 27.24
N SER A 84 35.23 15.22 27.82
CA SER A 84 36.17 14.87 28.92
C SER A 84 37.03 13.58 28.94
N ASN A 85 38.32 13.80 29.24
CA ASN A 85 39.24 13.01 30.07
C ASN A 85 39.81 11.67 29.57
N SER A 86 41.12 11.70 29.25
CA SER A 86 42.12 11.06 30.14
C SER A 86 43.49 11.76 30.00
N SER A 87 44.35 11.65 31.01
CA SER A 87 45.56 12.46 31.18
C SER A 87 46.85 11.65 31.03
N TYR A 88 47.78 12.07 30.17
CA TYR A 88 49.19 11.68 30.26
C TYR A 88 50.13 12.81 29.85
N SER A 89 51.01 13.21 30.78
CA SER A 89 52.00 14.27 30.58
C SER A 89 53.33 13.72 30.06
N ARG A 90 53.93 14.35 29.04
CA ARG A 90 55.37 14.25 28.68
C ARG A 90 55.82 15.55 27.97
N PRO A 91 57.13 15.86 27.88
CA PRO A 91 57.58 17.20 28.27
C PRO A 91 57.80 18.21 27.14
N SER A 92 57.92 19.46 27.57
CA SER A 92 58.29 20.64 26.81
C SER A 92 59.50 20.47 25.87
N TYR A 93 59.34 20.92 24.62
CA TYR A 93 60.42 21.57 23.87
C TYR A 93 60.02 23.01 23.56
N SER A 94 60.95 23.94 23.73
CA SER A 94 60.74 25.35 23.45
C SER A 94 60.70 25.60 21.94
N SER A 95 59.67 26.26 21.44
CA SER A 95 59.65 26.83 20.09
C SER A 95 58.91 28.17 20.08
N SER A 96 59.62 29.18 19.55
CA SER A 96 59.33 30.61 19.55
C SER A 96 57.85 31.02 19.37
N SER A 97 57.43 32.03 20.14
CA SER A 97 56.18 32.73 19.93
C SER A 97 56.20 33.54 18.63
N TYR A 98 55.49 33.07 17.61
CA TYR A 98 55.11 33.89 16.45
C TYR A 98 53.60 34.14 16.46
N GLN A 99 53.21 35.27 17.05
CA GLN A 99 51.86 35.81 16.90
C GLN A 99 51.67 36.26 15.45
N TYR A 100 51.08 35.40 14.62
CA TYR A 100 50.73 35.76 13.24
C TYR A 100 49.45 36.60 13.19
N SER A 101 49.52 37.79 13.80
CA SER A 101 48.56 38.89 13.70
C SER A 101 48.56 39.43 12.26
N SER A 102 48.08 38.59 11.33
CA SER A 102 48.02 38.84 9.89
C SER A 102 46.76 39.64 9.56
N SER A 103 46.66 40.83 10.14
CA SER A 103 45.92 41.95 9.57
C SER A 103 46.64 42.46 8.31
N SER A 104 46.86 41.56 7.37
CA SER A 104 47.48 41.82 6.07
C SER A 104 46.38 41.83 5.03
N THR A 105 45.83 43.02 4.79
CA THR A 105 45.22 43.34 3.49
C THR A 105 46.33 43.34 2.44
N ALA A 106 46.78 42.14 2.07
CA ALA A 106 47.47 41.94 0.82
C ALA A 106 46.54 42.48 -0.26
N THR A 107 47.03 43.44 -1.06
CA THR A 107 46.32 43.90 -2.24
C THR A 107 46.23 42.72 -3.19
N GLU A 108 45.09 42.00 -3.15
CA GLU A 108 44.79 40.99 -4.16
C GLU A 108 44.94 41.65 -5.53
N ASP A 109 45.70 41.00 -6.39
CA ASP A 109 45.90 41.45 -7.76
C ASP A 109 44.53 41.74 -8.40
N PRO A 110 44.29 42.97 -8.91
CA PRO A 110 43.00 43.33 -9.47
C PRO A 110 42.59 42.40 -10.62
N GLU A 111 43.54 41.83 -11.36
CA GLU A 111 43.25 40.84 -12.40
C GLU A 111 42.75 39.52 -11.80
N LEU A 112 43.42 38.99 -10.77
CA LEU A 112 42.97 37.77 -10.08
C LEU A 112 41.58 37.94 -9.46
N ARG A 113 41.29 39.12 -8.91
CA ARG A 113 39.97 39.43 -8.35
C ARG A 113 38.88 39.47 -9.43
N LEU A 114 39.16 40.10 -10.58
CA LEU A 114 38.24 40.14 -11.72
C LEU A 114 38.03 38.75 -12.36
N LEU A 115 39.07 37.91 -12.39
CA LEU A 115 38.97 36.53 -12.87
C LEU A 115 38.05 35.69 -11.98
N ARG A 116 38.23 35.72 -10.64
CA ARG A 116 37.32 35.03 -9.72
C ARG A 116 35.88 35.51 -9.86
N GLU A 117 35.66 36.82 -9.96
CA GLU A 117 34.30 37.36 -10.13
C GLU A 117 33.65 36.87 -11.44
N ARG A 118 34.44 36.75 -12.53
CA ARG A 118 33.97 36.17 -13.80
C ARG A 118 33.63 34.70 -13.67
N GLU A 119 34.45 33.90 -12.98
CA GLU A 119 34.19 32.50 -12.70
C GLU A 119 32.95 32.30 -11.83
N GLU A 120 32.78 33.10 -10.77
CA GLU A 120 31.61 33.08 -9.90
C GLU A 120 30.32 33.45 -10.64
N ARG A 121 30.36 34.46 -11.53
CA ARG A 121 29.23 34.83 -12.40
C ARG A 121 28.84 33.68 -13.33
N LEU A 122 29.81 33.03 -14.00
CA LEU A 122 29.57 31.88 -14.88
C LEU A 122 29.04 30.66 -14.08
N ALA A 123 29.59 30.39 -12.91
CA ALA A 123 29.12 29.31 -12.03
C ALA A 123 27.70 29.58 -11.50
N ALA A 124 27.35 30.84 -11.19
CA ALA A 124 26.00 31.23 -10.79
C ALA A 124 24.99 31.08 -11.93
N GLU A 125 25.38 31.42 -13.17
CA GLU A 125 24.58 31.22 -14.37
C GLU A 125 24.33 29.73 -14.66
N MET A 126 25.38 28.90 -14.63
CA MET A 126 25.25 27.45 -14.77
C MET A 126 24.31 26.85 -13.72
N ARG A 127 24.49 27.20 -12.43
CA ARG A 127 23.60 26.80 -11.34
C ARG A 127 22.15 27.32 -11.49
N ARG A 128 21.91 28.36 -12.31
CA ARG A 128 20.56 28.84 -12.65
C ARG A 128 19.95 28.00 -13.77
N LEU A 129 20.70 27.78 -14.85
CA LEU A 129 20.27 26.94 -15.98
C LEU A 129 19.99 25.49 -15.56
N GLU A 130 20.82 24.91 -14.69
CA GLU A 130 20.60 23.57 -14.13
C GLU A 130 19.30 23.47 -13.32
N ARG A 131 18.98 24.47 -12.49
CA ARG A 131 17.73 24.50 -11.72
C ARG A 131 16.50 24.59 -12.64
N VAL A 132 16.55 25.45 -13.67
CA VAL A 132 15.48 25.52 -14.68
C VAL A 132 15.32 24.17 -15.40
N LYS A 133 16.41 23.54 -15.86
CA LYS A 133 16.38 22.23 -16.52
C LYS A 133 15.85 21.12 -15.60
N LEU A 134 16.15 21.17 -14.30
CA LEU A 134 15.62 20.23 -13.30
C LEU A 134 14.11 20.41 -13.08
N ASP A 135 13.63 21.65 -12.99
CA ASP A 135 12.20 21.92 -12.80
C ASP A 135 11.37 21.61 -14.06
N VAL A 136 11.90 21.88 -15.27
CA VAL A 136 11.32 21.44 -16.55
C VAL A 136 11.19 19.91 -16.60
N ARG A 137 12.27 19.18 -16.29
CA ARG A 137 12.26 17.70 -16.21
C ARG A 137 11.24 17.20 -15.19
N ARG A 138 11.16 17.82 -14.00
CA ARG A 138 10.18 17.45 -12.96
C ARG A 138 8.75 17.63 -13.44
N ARG A 139 8.43 18.74 -14.12
CA ARG A 139 7.07 18.99 -14.67
C ARG A 139 6.66 17.94 -15.70
N VAL A 140 7.55 17.59 -16.63
CA VAL A 140 7.30 16.52 -17.63
C VAL A 140 7.12 15.17 -16.93
N GLN A 141 8.01 14.81 -16.00
CA GLN A 141 7.95 13.55 -15.26
C GLN A 141 6.66 13.41 -14.43
N LEU A 142 6.19 14.48 -13.77
CA LEU A 142 4.92 14.47 -13.03
C LEU A 142 3.71 14.30 -13.96
N HIS A 143 3.73 14.86 -15.17
CA HIS A 143 2.68 14.68 -16.17
C HIS A 143 2.64 13.24 -16.71
N GLU A 144 3.80 12.67 -17.04
CA GLU A 144 3.91 11.25 -17.40
C GLU A 144 3.47 10.32 -16.27
N GLN A 145 3.77 10.66 -15.01
CA GLN A 145 3.29 9.93 -13.84
C GLN A 145 1.77 10.04 -13.66
N LYS A 146 1.15 11.20 -13.92
CA LYS A 146 -0.32 11.34 -13.96
C LYS A 146 -0.93 10.40 -15.00
N LEU A 147 -0.48 10.49 -16.26
CA LEU A 147 -0.99 9.67 -17.36
C LEU A 147 -0.79 8.16 -17.10
N ARG A 148 0.39 7.77 -16.61
CA ARG A 148 0.69 6.37 -16.24
C ARG A 148 -0.18 5.90 -15.07
N GLY A 149 -0.44 6.75 -14.08
CA GLY A 149 -1.32 6.44 -12.95
C GLY A 149 -2.70 5.98 -13.42
N LEU A 150 -3.37 6.80 -14.24
CA LEU A 150 -4.71 6.53 -14.79
C LEU A 150 -4.82 5.13 -15.43
N ILE A 151 -3.84 4.75 -16.26
CA ILE A 151 -3.84 3.48 -16.99
C ILE A 151 -3.28 2.28 -16.19
N THR A 152 -2.76 2.47 -14.98
CA THR A 152 -2.15 1.40 -14.16
C THR A 152 -2.87 1.12 -12.83
N LEU A 153 -4.00 1.77 -12.54
CA LEU A 153 -4.78 1.57 -11.31
C LEU A 153 -5.05 0.09 -10.99
N HIS A 154 -5.43 -0.70 -12.00
CA HIS A 154 -5.64 -2.16 -11.90
C HIS A 154 -4.45 -2.96 -11.33
N ARG A 155 -3.24 -2.40 -11.31
CA ARG A 155 -2.01 -3.06 -10.82
C ARG A 155 -1.79 -2.88 -9.32
N ARG A 156 -2.66 -2.16 -8.61
CA ARG A 156 -2.52 -2.02 -7.15
C ARG A 156 -2.98 -3.28 -6.44
N VAL A 157 -2.05 -3.86 -5.69
CA VAL A 157 -2.32 -4.91 -4.71
C VAL A 157 -2.86 -4.28 -3.43
N VAL A 158 -3.96 -4.83 -2.90
CA VAL A 158 -4.50 -4.50 -1.58
C VAL A 158 -4.56 -5.79 -0.77
N ASP A 159 -4.06 -5.74 0.47
CA ASP A 159 -3.98 -6.88 1.37
C ASP A 159 -5.35 -7.55 1.55
N VAL A 160 -5.42 -8.86 1.31
CA VAL A 160 -6.64 -9.65 1.47
C VAL A 160 -6.94 -9.86 2.95
N ILE A 161 -8.19 -9.62 3.36
CA ILE A 161 -8.67 -9.93 4.71
C ILE A 161 -9.09 -11.40 4.79
N ASP A 162 -8.35 -12.18 5.58
CA ASP A 162 -8.77 -13.53 5.96
C ASP A 162 -9.83 -13.48 7.07
N TRP A 163 -11.09 -13.36 6.67
CA TRP A 163 -12.25 -13.43 7.55
C TRP A 163 -12.37 -14.78 8.29
N GLN A 164 -11.87 -15.88 7.71
CA GLN A 164 -11.88 -17.18 8.38
C GLN A 164 -10.84 -17.23 9.52
N HIS A 165 -9.70 -16.57 9.37
CA HIS A 165 -8.74 -16.43 10.45
C HIS A 165 -9.30 -15.58 11.59
N ILE A 166 -9.97 -14.46 11.28
CA ILE A 166 -10.56 -13.55 12.29
C ILE A 166 -11.65 -14.28 13.11
N ALA A 167 -12.56 -15.01 12.45
CA ALA A 167 -13.56 -15.85 13.11
C ALA A 167 -12.97 -17.04 13.92
N LYS A 168 -11.67 -17.34 13.74
CA LYS A 168 -10.93 -18.37 14.51
C LYS A 168 -9.98 -17.77 15.55
N LEU A 169 -9.96 -16.45 15.75
CA LEU A 169 -9.18 -15.81 16.81
C LEU A 169 -9.83 -16.07 18.18
N ASN A 170 -9.11 -16.75 19.05
CA ASN A 170 -9.48 -16.90 20.47
C ASN A 170 -9.59 -15.52 21.16
N ALA A 171 -10.49 -15.42 22.14
CA ALA A 171 -10.62 -14.24 22.98
C ALA A 171 -9.29 -13.86 23.67
N PRO A 172 -8.96 -12.56 23.83
CA PRO A 172 -7.67 -12.12 24.35
C PRO A 172 -7.45 -12.52 25.82
N TYR A 173 -8.53 -12.67 26.59
CA TYR A 173 -8.59 -13.22 27.94
C TYR A 173 -10.04 -13.62 28.26
N ASN A 174 -10.26 -14.34 29.36
CA ASN A 174 -11.60 -14.64 29.88
C ASN A 174 -12.19 -13.38 30.55
N PRO A 175 -13.38 -12.88 30.17
CA PRO A 175 -13.93 -11.63 30.72
C PRO A 175 -14.25 -11.68 32.22
N ALA A 176 -14.38 -12.87 32.83
CA ALA A 176 -14.50 -13.05 34.28
C ALA A 176 -13.14 -13.07 35.02
N GLY A 177 -12.03 -13.02 34.27
CA GLY A 177 -10.66 -13.06 34.78
C GLY A 177 -9.95 -11.70 34.74
N ILE A 178 -8.64 -11.72 34.99
CA ILE A 178 -7.77 -10.55 34.91
C ILE A 178 -7.17 -10.50 33.50
N GLY A 179 -7.27 -9.34 32.84
CA GLY A 179 -6.66 -9.10 31.54
C GLY A 179 -5.13 -9.00 31.58
N ARG A 180 -4.50 -8.93 30.40
CA ARG A 180 -3.04 -8.97 30.27
C ARG A 180 -2.38 -7.73 30.87
N GLU A 181 -2.95 -6.56 30.62
CA GLU A 181 -2.39 -5.30 31.10
C GLU A 181 -2.67 -5.11 32.59
N GLU A 182 -3.86 -5.47 33.09
CA GLU A 182 -4.15 -5.44 34.52
C GLU A 182 -3.26 -6.43 35.28
N TYR A 183 -3.00 -7.63 34.75
CA TYR A 183 -2.05 -8.57 35.36
C TYR A 183 -0.64 -7.97 35.43
N ARG A 184 -0.15 -7.37 34.34
CA ARG A 184 1.18 -6.73 34.27
C ARG A 184 1.33 -5.65 35.33
N VAL A 185 0.36 -4.75 35.45
CA VAL A 185 0.40 -3.65 36.42
C VAL A 185 0.17 -4.14 37.86
N ARG A 186 -0.65 -5.18 38.10
CA ARG A 186 -0.76 -5.81 39.42
C ARG A 186 0.57 -6.41 39.90
N VAL A 187 1.32 -7.06 39.02
CA VAL A 187 2.65 -7.61 39.35
C VAL A 187 3.68 -6.50 39.59
N GLU A 188 3.61 -5.38 38.85
CA GLU A 188 4.42 -4.19 39.11
C GLU A 188 4.08 -3.56 40.47
N ALA A 189 2.79 -3.42 40.79
CA ALA A 189 2.31 -2.90 42.07
C ALA A 189 2.67 -3.78 43.27
N GLN A 190 2.67 -5.12 43.11
CA GLN A 190 3.13 -6.06 44.13
C GLN A 190 4.65 -6.01 44.37
N ARG A 191 5.41 -5.43 43.45
CA ARG A 191 6.87 -5.25 43.52
C ARG A 191 7.29 -3.82 43.86
N TYR A 192 6.33 -2.93 44.13
CA TYR A 192 6.63 -1.55 44.53
C TYR A 192 7.10 -1.50 45.99
N GLU A 193 8.39 -1.24 46.18
CA GLU A 193 8.93 -0.84 47.48
C GLU A 193 8.93 0.70 47.59
N PRO A 194 8.37 1.28 48.67
CA PRO A 194 8.42 2.72 48.88
C PRO A 194 9.85 3.20 49.13
N SER A 195 10.23 4.28 48.46
CA SER A 195 11.56 4.89 48.55
C SER A 195 11.83 5.43 49.96
N PHE A 196 13.10 5.71 50.29
CA PHE A 196 13.46 6.37 51.55
C PHE A 196 12.72 7.70 51.74
N PHE A 197 12.50 8.46 50.65
CA PHE A 197 11.70 9.70 50.71
C PHE A 197 10.19 9.44 50.86
N ASP A 198 9.65 8.37 50.27
CA ASP A 198 8.23 7.99 50.48
C ASP A 198 7.96 7.60 51.93
N LYS A 199 8.93 6.95 52.59
CA LYS A 199 8.88 6.59 54.01
C LYS A 199 8.98 7.81 54.94
N LEU A 200 9.59 8.91 54.49
CA LEU A 200 9.74 10.16 55.24
C LEU A 200 8.55 11.12 55.08
N PHE A 201 7.84 11.06 53.94
CA PHE A 201 6.71 11.95 53.62
C PHE A 201 5.43 11.14 53.32
N PRO A 202 4.48 11.04 54.29
CA PRO A 202 3.26 10.25 54.11
C PRO A 202 2.43 10.60 52.87
N SER A 203 2.46 11.87 52.45
CA SER A 203 1.80 12.35 51.23
C SER A 203 2.43 11.78 49.93
N SER A 204 3.73 11.51 49.91
CA SER A 204 4.41 10.88 48.75
C SER A 204 4.04 9.40 48.64
N LEU A 205 3.93 8.71 49.79
CA LEU A 205 3.46 7.32 49.86
C LEU A 205 1.99 7.21 49.42
N GLN A 206 1.12 8.11 49.88
CA GLN A 206 -0.28 8.19 49.41
C GLN A 206 -0.38 8.47 47.91
N ALA A 207 0.33 9.48 47.40
CA ALA A 207 0.35 9.80 45.98
C ALA A 207 0.85 8.64 45.10
N SER A 208 1.82 7.86 45.61
CA SER A 208 2.33 6.65 44.94
C SER A 208 1.30 5.51 44.95
N GLN A 209 0.62 5.26 46.06
CA GLN A 209 -0.48 4.28 46.12
C GLN A 209 -1.64 4.65 45.18
N GLU A 210 -2.07 5.91 45.18
CA GLU A 210 -3.07 6.40 44.23
C GLU A 210 -2.64 6.25 42.76
N LYS A 211 -1.35 6.48 42.47
CA LYS A 211 -0.79 6.32 41.12
C LYS A 211 -0.86 4.86 40.69
N LEU A 212 -0.50 3.91 41.54
CA LEU A 212 -0.66 2.47 41.30
C LEU A 212 -2.12 2.09 41.06
N ILE A 213 -3.06 2.55 41.89
CA ILE A 213 -4.50 2.32 41.72
C ILE A 213 -5.00 2.88 40.38
N ARG A 214 -4.59 4.11 40.02
CA ARG A 214 -4.89 4.74 38.72
C ARG A 214 -4.30 3.96 37.54
N GLN A 215 -3.10 3.41 37.67
CA GLN A 215 -2.49 2.55 36.66
C GLN A 215 -3.26 1.22 36.49
N ILE A 216 -3.65 0.55 37.58
CA ILE A 216 -4.46 -0.68 37.54
C ILE A 216 -5.82 -0.43 36.88
N LYS A 217 -6.51 0.66 37.24
CA LYS A 217 -7.79 1.03 36.61
C LYS A 217 -7.63 1.26 35.10
N LYS A 218 -6.63 2.05 34.70
CA LYS A 218 -6.33 2.32 33.29
C LYS A 218 -5.94 1.05 32.51
N ALA A 219 -5.25 0.11 33.16
CA ALA A 219 -4.91 -1.16 32.55
C ALA A 219 -6.16 -2.03 32.29
N ARG A 220 -7.10 -2.09 33.25
CA ARG A 220 -8.41 -2.73 33.05
C ARG A 220 -9.22 -2.07 31.93
N GLU A 221 -9.24 -0.74 31.87
CA GLU A 221 -9.91 0.00 30.80
C GLU A 221 -9.33 -0.32 29.41
N LEU A 222 -8.02 -0.57 29.32
CA LEU A 222 -7.36 -1.04 28.08
C LEU A 222 -7.70 -2.49 27.75
N ASP A 223 -7.64 -3.42 28.72
CA ASP A 223 -8.04 -4.81 28.51
C ASP A 223 -9.51 -4.92 28.04
N GLN A 224 -10.42 -4.17 28.68
CA GLN A 224 -11.84 -4.11 28.31
C GLN A 224 -12.05 -3.58 26.88
N ALA A 225 -11.34 -2.53 26.48
CA ALA A 225 -11.39 -2.01 25.11
C ALA A 225 -10.83 -3.02 24.09
N ASP A 226 -9.80 -3.78 24.47
CA ASP A 226 -9.22 -4.85 23.65
C ASP A 226 -10.15 -6.06 23.49
N TYR A 227 -10.94 -6.40 24.53
CA TYR A 227 -11.97 -7.44 24.46
C TYR A 227 -13.13 -7.00 23.56
N ALA A 228 -13.70 -5.82 23.79
CA ALA A 228 -14.81 -5.30 22.98
C ALA A 228 -14.44 -5.15 21.49
N LEU A 229 -13.17 -4.82 21.19
CA LEU A 229 -12.65 -4.81 19.82
C LEU A 229 -12.54 -6.21 19.22
N TRP A 230 -12.13 -7.22 20.00
CA TRP A 230 -12.12 -8.60 19.53
C TRP A 230 -13.55 -9.09 19.24
N GLU A 231 -14.49 -8.81 20.14
CA GLU A 231 -15.91 -9.18 20.01
C GLU A 231 -16.56 -8.51 18.79
N GLU A 232 -16.36 -7.21 18.56
CA GLU A 232 -16.83 -6.51 17.35
C GLU A 232 -16.26 -7.15 16.07
N LEU A 233 -14.96 -7.46 16.05
CA LEU A 233 -14.31 -8.06 14.87
C LEU A 233 -14.75 -9.51 14.63
N HIS A 234 -15.04 -10.28 15.66
CA HIS A 234 -15.54 -11.65 15.57
C HIS A 234 -16.97 -11.67 15.01
N VAL A 235 -17.88 -10.89 15.62
CA VAL A 235 -19.27 -10.74 15.14
C VAL A 235 -19.33 -10.16 13.72
N LEU A 236 -18.40 -9.27 13.36
CA LEU A 236 -18.27 -8.81 11.98
C LEU A 236 -17.80 -9.92 11.05
N ALA A 237 -16.78 -10.71 11.43
CA ALA A 237 -16.27 -11.80 10.61
C ALA A 237 -17.33 -12.87 10.34
N ASP A 238 -18.11 -13.26 11.35
CA ASP A 238 -19.21 -14.22 11.18
C ASP A 238 -20.25 -13.72 10.17
N LYS A 239 -20.64 -12.44 10.25
CA LYS A 239 -21.57 -11.83 9.27
C LYS A 239 -20.98 -11.76 7.86
N MET A 240 -19.69 -11.46 7.74
CA MET A 240 -19.00 -11.44 6.45
C MET A 240 -18.92 -12.84 5.83
N LEU A 241 -18.67 -13.88 6.64
CA LEU A 241 -18.70 -15.29 6.20
C LEU A 241 -20.12 -15.77 5.88
N ALA A 242 -21.14 -15.24 6.56
CA ALA A 242 -22.56 -15.42 6.23
C ALA A 242 -23.04 -14.55 5.05
N MET A 243 -22.13 -13.85 4.36
CA MET A 243 -22.41 -13.04 3.17
C MET A 243 -23.39 -11.86 3.39
N ASP A 244 -23.48 -11.33 4.61
CA ASP A 244 -24.34 -10.18 4.93
C ASP A 244 -23.94 -8.93 4.13
N GLY A 245 -24.83 -8.52 3.22
CA GLY A 245 -24.65 -7.32 2.40
C GLY A 245 -24.50 -6.03 3.21
N GLN A 246 -25.13 -5.92 4.39
CA GLN A 246 -25.01 -4.71 5.21
C GLN A 246 -23.65 -4.63 5.91
N SER A 247 -23.12 -5.74 6.42
CA SER A 247 -21.75 -5.82 6.92
C SER A 247 -20.71 -5.59 5.82
N ALA A 248 -20.96 -6.09 4.59
CA ALA A 248 -20.11 -5.81 3.44
C ALA A 248 -20.08 -4.30 3.09
N LEU A 249 -21.25 -3.65 3.00
CA LEU A 249 -21.34 -2.21 2.78
C LEU A 249 -20.66 -1.42 3.91
N ARG A 250 -20.84 -1.82 5.17
CA ARG A 250 -20.14 -1.23 6.32
C ARG A 250 -18.63 -1.29 6.12
N VAL A 251 -18.07 -2.47 5.80
CA VAL A 251 -16.63 -2.66 5.59
C VAL A 251 -16.09 -1.80 4.44
N LEU A 252 -16.79 -1.75 3.30
CA LEU A 252 -16.36 -0.96 2.14
C LEU A 252 -16.39 0.56 2.43
N ASN A 253 -17.41 1.03 3.14
CA ASN A 253 -17.53 2.43 3.56
C ASN A 253 -16.46 2.80 4.62
N ASP A 254 -16.23 1.96 5.64
CA ASP A 254 -15.16 2.14 6.64
C ASP A 254 -13.75 2.06 6.00
N ALA A 255 -13.60 1.22 4.96
CA ALA A 255 -12.40 1.13 4.15
C ALA A 255 -12.21 2.34 3.24
N ASN A 256 -13.27 3.13 2.97
CA ASN A 256 -13.26 4.39 2.20
C ASN A 256 -12.26 4.28 1.04
N ILE A 257 -12.58 3.35 0.15
CA ILE A 257 -11.79 2.97 -1.02
C ILE A 257 -11.93 4.02 -2.13
N PHE A 258 -11.03 3.98 -3.12
CA PHE A 258 -10.98 4.90 -4.26
C PHE A 258 -10.79 6.43 -4.02
N THR A 259 -10.88 6.97 -2.80
CA THR A 259 -10.84 8.44 -2.60
C THR A 259 -9.49 9.11 -2.90
N GLU A 260 -8.38 8.37 -2.92
CA GLU A 260 -7.03 8.93 -3.19
C GLU A 260 -6.74 9.16 -4.67
N TYR A 261 -7.43 8.43 -5.55
CA TYR A 261 -7.04 8.24 -6.95
C TYR A 261 -7.50 9.34 -7.89
N ALA A 262 -8.66 9.89 -7.55
CA ALA A 262 -9.54 10.57 -8.47
C ALA A 262 -10.21 11.72 -7.72
N LYS A 263 -9.44 12.75 -7.42
CA LYS A 263 -9.90 13.98 -6.76
C LYS A 263 -11.02 14.61 -7.60
N GLY A 264 -12.24 14.59 -7.08
CA GLY A 264 -13.47 15.01 -7.79
C GLY A 264 -14.46 13.86 -8.04
N SER A 265 -13.98 12.61 -8.11
CA SER A 265 -14.83 11.43 -8.26
C SER A 265 -15.58 11.07 -6.97
N LYS A 266 -16.61 10.23 -7.10
CA LYS A 266 -17.36 9.64 -5.98
C LYS A 266 -17.66 8.17 -6.28
N LEU A 267 -17.12 7.26 -5.47
CA LEU A 267 -17.53 5.85 -5.46
C LEU A 267 -18.63 5.64 -4.42
N ALA A 268 -19.68 4.93 -4.79
CA ALA A 268 -20.76 4.50 -3.90
C ALA A 268 -21.04 3.00 -4.10
N PHE A 269 -21.49 2.33 -3.05
CA PHE A 269 -21.83 0.90 -3.07
C PHE A 269 -23.28 0.66 -2.68
N ASN A 270 -23.93 -0.24 -3.42
CA ASN A 270 -25.24 -0.81 -3.11
C ASN A 270 -25.09 -2.33 -2.96
N ALA A 271 -25.92 -2.96 -2.14
CA ALA A 271 -25.94 -4.42 -2.00
C ALA A 271 -27.39 -4.93 -1.94
N ASN A 272 -27.66 -6.02 -2.64
CA ASN A 272 -28.90 -6.79 -2.47
C ASN A 272 -28.71 -7.77 -1.30
N THR A 273 -29.75 -7.94 -0.48
CA THR A 273 -29.80 -8.89 0.65
C THR A 273 -30.81 -10.01 0.43
N GLY A 274 -31.31 -10.21 -0.80
CA GLY A 274 -32.11 -11.37 -1.20
C GLY A 274 -31.30 -12.67 -1.30
N HIS A 275 -31.93 -13.74 -1.80
CA HIS A 275 -31.38 -15.11 -1.82
C HIS A 275 -30.01 -15.25 -2.51
N SER A 276 -29.70 -14.37 -3.47
CA SER A 276 -28.36 -14.21 -4.05
C SER A 276 -27.79 -12.83 -3.65
N PRO A 277 -26.99 -12.71 -2.59
CA PRO A 277 -26.45 -11.41 -2.15
C PRO A 277 -25.42 -10.88 -3.16
N SER A 278 -25.84 -9.89 -3.96
CA SER A 278 -25.04 -9.25 -5.01
C SER A 278 -24.60 -7.84 -4.62
N LEU A 279 -23.36 -7.47 -4.95
CA LEU A 279 -22.77 -6.16 -4.67
C LEU A 279 -22.64 -5.33 -5.96
N GLU A 280 -22.92 -4.03 -5.87
CA GLU A 280 -22.76 -3.04 -6.93
C GLU A 280 -21.82 -1.91 -6.48
N GLY A 281 -20.90 -1.50 -7.34
CA GLY A 281 -20.07 -0.31 -7.13
C GLY A 281 -20.24 0.70 -8.28
N THR A 282 -20.84 1.86 -8.00
CA THR A 282 -20.98 2.96 -8.97
C THR A 282 -19.91 4.04 -8.72
N LEU A 283 -18.99 4.20 -9.68
CA LEU A 283 -18.00 5.28 -9.72
C LEU A 283 -18.46 6.42 -10.62
N ARG A 284 -18.59 7.63 -10.08
CA ARG A 284 -18.90 8.87 -10.81
C ARG A 284 -17.63 9.67 -11.07
N VAL A 285 -17.37 10.06 -12.32
CA VAL A 285 -16.12 10.68 -12.79
C VAL A 285 -16.40 11.76 -13.84
N ASP A 286 -15.66 12.88 -13.81
CA ASP A 286 -15.49 13.74 -14.98
C ASP A 286 -14.17 13.36 -15.69
N PHE A 287 -14.27 12.68 -16.82
CA PHE A 287 -13.08 12.25 -17.58
C PHE A 287 -12.37 13.40 -18.30
N LYS A 288 -13.07 14.52 -18.56
CA LYS A 288 -12.50 15.69 -19.25
C LYS A 288 -11.65 16.54 -18.30
N GLU A 289 -12.02 16.65 -17.03
CA GLU A 289 -11.15 17.25 -16.00
C GLU A 289 -9.99 16.31 -15.64
N MET A 290 -10.27 15.00 -15.55
CA MET A 290 -9.30 14.04 -15.03
C MET A 290 -8.20 13.68 -16.03
N VAL A 291 -8.54 13.41 -17.29
CA VAL A 291 -7.61 12.98 -18.35
C VAL A 291 -7.17 14.22 -19.15
N PRO A 292 -5.89 14.63 -19.14
CA PRO A 292 -5.40 15.73 -19.97
C PRO A 292 -5.47 15.37 -21.46
N SER A 293 -5.97 16.27 -22.29
CA SER A 293 -5.97 16.15 -23.77
C SER A 293 -4.63 16.57 -24.41
N TYR A 294 -3.53 16.52 -23.65
CA TYR A 294 -2.22 17.02 -24.05
C TYR A 294 -1.08 16.27 -23.37
N ARG A 295 0.10 16.29 -24.01
CA ARG A 295 1.38 15.86 -23.44
C ARG A 295 2.28 17.07 -23.17
N LEU A 296 3.07 16.98 -22.12
CA LEU A 296 4.19 17.88 -21.87
C LEU A 296 5.50 17.23 -22.34
N ARG A 297 6.37 18.02 -22.95
CA ARG A 297 7.74 17.64 -23.34
C ARG A 297 8.71 18.74 -22.91
N ALA A 298 10.00 18.43 -22.80
CA ALA A 298 11.02 19.47 -22.69
C ALA A 298 11.28 20.07 -24.08
N SER A 299 11.52 21.38 -24.13
CA SER A 299 12.12 22.04 -25.30
C SER A 299 13.53 21.48 -25.60
N SER A 300 14.03 21.67 -26.82
CA SER A 300 15.35 21.21 -27.27
C SER A 300 16.51 21.83 -26.47
N ASP A 301 16.34 23.03 -25.93
CA ASP A 301 17.27 23.69 -25.00
C ASP A 301 17.19 23.13 -23.55
N GLY A 302 16.09 22.45 -23.22
CA GLY A 302 15.71 21.99 -21.89
C GLY A 302 15.24 23.10 -20.93
N LEU A 303 15.13 24.36 -21.37
CA LEU A 303 14.83 25.52 -20.52
C LEU A 303 13.34 25.82 -20.39
N SER A 304 12.51 25.29 -21.30
CA SER A 304 11.06 25.46 -21.28
C SER A 304 10.33 24.12 -21.41
N VAL A 305 9.06 24.11 -20.99
CA VAL A 305 8.13 23.01 -21.22
C VAL A 305 7.31 23.34 -22.47
N VAL A 306 7.30 22.41 -23.42
CA VAL A 306 6.44 22.46 -24.62
C VAL A 306 5.19 21.62 -24.34
N GLU A 307 4.02 22.19 -24.59
CA GLU A 307 2.76 21.46 -24.60
C GLU A 307 2.42 21.01 -26.02
N THR A 308 1.79 19.85 -26.17
CA THR A 308 1.36 19.31 -27.46
C THR A 308 0.04 18.60 -27.26
N GLY A 309 -0.99 19.00 -28.01
CA GLY A 309 -2.29 18.31 -27.98
C GLY A 309 -2.14 16.84 -28.39
N MET A 310 -2.90 15.96 -27.73
CA MET A 310 -3.07 14.58 -28.17
C MET A 310 -3.99 14.55 -29.39
N ASP A 311 -3.85 13.55 -30.26
CA ASP A 311 -4.93 13.21 -31.18
C ASP A 311 -6.09 12.50 -30.44
N LEU A 312 -7.26 12.41 -31.09
CA LEU A 312 -8.47 11.87 -30.46
C LEU A 312 -8.34 10.36 -30.16
N ALA A 313 -7.61 9.59 -30.97
CA ALA A 313 -7.40 8.17 -30.75
C ALA A 313 -6.43 7.90 -29.60
N GLU A 314 -5.39 8.72 -29.44
CA GLU A 314 -4.52 8.71 -28.26
C GLU A 314 -5.30 9.07 -26.98
N TYR A 315 -6.13 10.12 -27.03
CA TYR A 315 -6.95 10.54 -25.89
C TYR A 315 -7.95 9.45 -25.47
N ASP A 316 -8.76 8.96 -26.41
CA ASP A 316 -9.77 7.93 -26.13
C ASP A 316 -9.13 6.60 -25.72
N GLY A 317 -7.97 6.25 -26.28
CA GLY A 317 -7.20 5.09 -25.84
C GLY A 317 -6.80 5.18 -24.36
N ILE A 318 -6.45 6.37 -23.87
CA ILE A 318 -6.19 6.61 -22.43
C ILE A 318 -7.49 6.55 -21.63
N VAL A 319 -8.59 7.14 -22.10
CA VAL A 319 -9.90 7.13 -21.42
C VAL A 319 -10.44 5.70 -21.28
N LEU A 320 -10.50 4.92 -22.38
CA LEU A 320 -10.95 3.52 -22.39
C LEU A 320 -10.10 2.63 -21.48
N THR A 321 -8.77 2.81 -21.51
CA THR A 321 -7.85 2.08 -20.62
C THR A 321 -8.08 2.48 -19.17
N HIS A 322 -8.32 3.76 -18.88
CA HIS A 322 -8.57 4.27 -17.54
C HIS A 322 -9.92 3.80 -16.97
N ILE A 323 -11.01 3.82 -17.75
CA ILE A 323 -12.33 3.24 -17.40
C ILE A 323 -12.16 1.77 -17.01
N SER A 324 -11.54 0.97 -17.89
CA SER A 324 -11.27 -0.45 -17.65
C SER A 324 -10.43 -0.67 -16.39
N SER A 325 -9.37 0.12 -16.23
CA SER A 325 -8.43 0.07 -15.11
C SER A 325 -9.08 0.44 -13.77
N CYS A 326 -10.02 1.39 -13.76
CA CYS A 326 -10.86 1.72 -12.61
C CYS A 326 -11.77 0.54 -12.23
N ALA A 327 -12.48 -0.06 -13.19
CA ALA A 327 -13.41 -1.16 -12.89
C ALA A 327 -12.70 -2.38 -12.30
N VAL A 328 -11.57 -2.77 -12.88
CA VAL A 328 -10.73 -3.88 -12.37
C VAL A 328 -10.19 -3.56 -10.97
N ALA A 329 -9.72 -2.34 -10.72
CA ALA A 329 -9.23 -1.95 -9.40
C ALA A 329 -10.36 -1.90 -8.34
N ILE A 330 -11.57 -1.42 -8.67
CA ILE A 330 -12.72 -1.45 -7.75
C ILE A 330 -13.03 -2.89 -7.34
N ALA A 331 -13.14 -3.80 -8.31
CA ALA A 331 -13.41 -5.22 -8.03
C ALA A 331 -12.28 -5.87 -7.22
N HIS A 332 -11.02 -5.51 -7.48
CA HIS A 332 -9.89 -6.02 -6.70
C HIS A 332 -9.90 -5.52 -5.25
N GLU A 333 -10.06 -4.21 -5.02
CA GLU A 333 -10.16 -3.65 -3.66
C GLU A 333 -11.35 -4.26 -2.90
N VAL A 334 -12.48 -4.47 -3.58
CA VAL A 334 -13.67 -5.17 -3.04
C VAL A 334 -13.36 -6.62 -2.67
N PHE A 335 -12.76 -7.41 -3.56
CA PHE A 335 -12.53 -8.83 -3.31
C PHE A 335 -11.45 -9.10 -2.24
N SER A 336 -10.50 -8.18 -2.06
CA SER A 336 -9.58 -8.20 -0.91
C SER A 336 -10.28 -7.90 0.42
N LEU A 337 -11.27 -7.00 0.43
CA LEU A 337 -11.94 -6.55 1.66
C LEU A 337 -13.15 -7.41 2.08
N VAL A 338 -13.88 -7.97 1.12
CA VAL A 338 -15.18 -8.64 1.31
C VAL A 338 -15.14 -10.02 0.64
N PRO A 339 -15.68 -11.10 1.21
CA PRO A 339 -15.64 -12.45 0.61
C PRO A 339 -16.61 -12.65 -0.59
N GLN A 340 -17.06 -11.57 -1.24
CA GLN A 340 -18.01 -11.64 -2.35
C GLN A 340 -17.49 -12.40 -3.57
N ASN A 341 -18.34 -13.22 -4.21
CA ASN A 341 -17.94 -14.04 -5.36
C ASN A 341 -17.97 -13.26 -6.70
N HIS A 342 -18.79 -12.22 -6.79
CA HIS A 342 -18.95 -11.35 -7.95
C HIS A 342 -19.23 -9.91 -7.52
N ILE A 343 -19.07 -8.96 -8.44
CA ILE A 343 -19.49 -7.56 -8.29
C ILE A 343 -19.90 -7.00 -9.66
N ILE A 344 -20.95 -6.18 -9.68
CA ILE A 344 -21.26 -5.30 -10.81
C ILE A 344 -20.55 -3.96 -10.57
N VAL A 345 -19.72 -3.53 -11.52
CA VAL A 345 -19.06 -2.21 -11.47
C VAL A 345 -19.60 -1.32 -12.58
N ASN A 346 -20.16 -0.18 -12.17
CA ASN A 346 -20.75 0.84 -13.02
C ASN A 346 -19.87 2.09 -13.03
N ILE A 347 -19.59 2.64 -14.21
CA ILE A 347 -18.82 3.87 -14.37
C ILE A 347 -19.69 4.92 -15.09
N HIS A 348 -19.86 6.05 -14.42
CA HIS A 348 -20.77 7.14 -14.76
C HIS A 348 -19.96 8.40 -15.11
N ASP A 349 -20.10 8.90 -16.34
CA ASP A 349 -19.53 10.20 -16.75
C ASP A 349 -20.48 11.30 -16.29
N THR A 350 -20.02 12.15 -15.36
CA THR A 350 -20.85 13.19 -14.74
C THR A 350 -21.26 14.31 -15.70
N ARG A 351 -20.57 14.47 -16.83
CA ARG A 351 -20.88 15.43 -17.90
C ARG A 351 -21.89 14.85 -18.89
N ILE A 352 -21.85 13.54 -19.15
CA ILE A 352 -22.85 12.84 -19.99
C ILE A 352 -24.14 12.54 -19.19
N GLY A 353 -24.03 12.40 -17.88
CA GLY A 353 -25.15 12.19 -16.96
C GLY A 353 -25.60 10.74 -16.83
N GLY A 354 -24.98 9.80 -17.55
CA GLY A 354 -25.32 8.38 -17.55
C GLY A 354 -24.14 7.45 -17.28
N VAL A 355 -24.45 6.16 -17.08
CA VAL A 355 -23.45 5.09 -17.05
C VAL A 355 -22.92 4.90 -18.47
N ILE A 356 -21.60 4.94 -18.66
CA ILE A 356 -20.94 4.75 -19.97
C ILE A 356 -20.30 3.36 -20.10
N PHE A 357 -20.07 2.70 -18.96
CA PHE A 357 -19.48 1.37 -18.87
C PHE A 357 -20.06 0.62 -17.67
N SER A 358 -20.48 -0.62 -17.87
CA SER A 358 -20.99 -1.52 -16.83
C SER A 358 -20.37 -2.90 -17.04
N VAL A 359 -19.90 -3.56 -15.98
CA VAL A 359 -19.28 -4.89 -16.06
C VAL A 359 -19.60 -5.77 -14.85
N GLU A 360 -19.97 -7.02 -15.10
CA GLU A 360 -20.06 -8.07 -14.08
C GLU A 360 -18.70 -8.78 -14.01
N LEU A 361 -18.05 -8.74 -12.84
CA LEU A 361 -16.71 -9.28 -12.61
C LEU A 361 -16.76 -10.43 -11.59
N MET A 362 -16.16 -11.57 -11.93
CA MET A 362 -16.07 -12.75 -11.06
C MET A 362 -14.73 -12.79 -10.30
N ARG A 363 -14.75 -13.14 -9.02
CA ARG A 363 -13.54 -13.29 -8.18
C ARG A 363 -12.52 -14.25 -8.79
N LYS A 364 -12.99 -15.43 -9.22
CA LYS A 364 -12.11 -16.51 -9.70
C LYS A 364 -11.32 -16.07 -10.94
N GLU A 365 -12.00 -15.45 -11.90
CA GLU A 365 -11.39 -14.97 -13.14
C GLU A 365 -10.40 -13.83 -12.86
N LEU A 366 -10.81 -12.78 -12.13
CA LEU A 366 -9.96 -11.63 -11.84
C LEU A 366 -8.66 -12.03 -11.12
N MET A 367 -8.74 -12.94 -10.14
CA MET A 367 -7.56 -13.39 -9.40
C MET A 367 -6.56 -14.16 -10.29
N THR A 368 -7.02 -14.89 -11.32
CA THR A 368 -6.12 -15.55 -12.30
C THR A 368 -5.51 -14.58 -13.33
N VAL A 369 -6.11 -13.40 -13.52
CA VAL A 369 -5.70 -12.44 -14.55
C VAL A 369 -4.63 -11.46 -14.05
N ILE A 370 -4.65 -11.09 -12.78
CA ILE A 370 -3.71 -10.13 -12.19
C ILE A 370 -2.25 -10.62 -12.32
N GLU A 371 -2.04 -11.94 -12.29
CA GLU A 371 -0.73 -12.57 -12.53
C GLU A 371 -0.25 -12.45 -13.98
N ASN A 372 -1.17 -12.29 -14.94
CA ASN A 372 -0.93 -12.46 -16.39
C ASN A 372 -1.00 -11.15 -17.21
N SER A 373 -1.16 -9.99 -16.57
CA SER A 373 -0.98 -8.63 -17.15
C SER A 373 -1.91 -8.15 -18.29
N TYR A 374 -2.68 -8.99 -18.98
CA TYR A 374 -3.51 -8.61 -20.14
C TYR A 374 -4.91 -8.07 -19.80
N MET A 375 -4.98 -6.95 -19.06
CA MET A 375 -6.24 -6.31 -18.61
C MET A 375 -7.29 -6.10 -19.74
N HIS A 376 -6.85 -5.75 -20.94
CA HIS A 376 -7.74 -5.44 -22.07
C HIS A 376 -8.38 -6.69 -22.70
N GLU A 377 -7.71 -7.83 -22.67
CA GLU A 377 -8.27 -9.12 -23.10
C GLU A 377 -9.23 -9.66 -22.03
N PHE A 378 -8.89 -9.48 -20.75
CA PHE A 378 -9.77 -9.83 -19.65
C PHE A 378 -11.11 -9.08 -19.70
N ILE A 379 -11.12 -7.75 -19.81
CA ILE A 379 -12.37 -7.00 -19.90
C ILE A 379 -13.20 -7.41 -21.13
N ARG A 380 -12.55 -7.78 -22.26
CA ARG A 380 -13.25 -8.36 -23.43
C ARG A 380 -13.86 -9.74 -23.16
N SER A 381 -13.29 -10.53 -22.25
CA SER A 381 -13.86 -11.82 -21.82
C SER A 381 -14.96 -11.71 -20.77
N CYS A 382 -15.04 -10.59 -20.04
CA CYS A 382 -16.07 -10.35 -19.04
C CYS A 382 -17.42 -9.99 -19.67
N ASN A 383 -18.51 -10.27 -18.94
CA ASN A 383 -19.84 -9.77 -19.27
C ASN A 383 -19.88 -8.24 -19.06
N HIS A 384 -19.74 -7.46 -20.13
CA HIS A 384 -19.63 -6.01 -20.10
C HIS A 384 -20.55 -5.32 -21.11
N ARG A 385 -20.92 -4.08 -20.79
CA ARG A 385 -21.68 -3.15 -21.63
C ARG A 385 -20.87 -1.87 -21.77
N ILE A 386 -20.54 -1.49 -23.00
CA ILE A 386 -19.91 -0.21 -23.33
C ILE A 386 -20.53 0.34 -24.61
N ALA A 387 -20.82 1.64 -24.62
CA ALA A 387 -21.20 2.36 -25.84
C ALA A 387 -20.09 3.38 -26.13
N TYR A 388 -19.25 3.08 -27.12
CA TYR A 388 -18.19 3.98 -27.58
C TYR A 388 -18.19 3.98 -29.11
N ASP A 389 -18.43 5.14 -29.70
CA ASP A 389 -18.35 5.37 -31.14
C ASP A 389 -16.95 5.86 -31.49
N ALA A 390 -16.16 4.97 -32.10
CA ALA A 390 -14.80 5.23 -32.55
C ALA A 390 -14.70 6.16 -33.77
N THR A 391 -15.82 6.49 -34.43
CA THR A 391 -15.87 7.43 -35.55
C THR A 391 -16.27 8.83 -35.10
N ALA A 392 -17.18 8.92 -34.12
CA ALA A 392 -17.59 10.19 -33.50
C ALA A 392 -16.71 10.61 -32.31
N HIS A 393 -15.82 9.73 -31.82
CA HIS A 393 -15.01 9.94 -30.61
C HIS A 393 -15.87 10.30 -29.38
N THR A 394 -16.93 9.52 -29.15
CA THR A 394 -17.90 9.76 -28.06
C THR A 394 -18.33 8.50 -27.33
N PHE A 395 -18.71 8.67 -26.07
CA PHE A 395 -19.35 7.63 -25.26
C PHE A 395 -20.87 7.82 -25.25
N GLY A 396 -21.59 6.73 -25.48
CA GLY A 396 -23.04 6.65 -25.28
C GLY A 396 -23.38 6.24 -23.85
N ILE A 397 -24.65 6.39 -23.48
CA ILE A 397 -25.18 5.85 -22.23
C ILE A 397 -25.54 4.37 -22.43
N VAL A 398 -25.14 3.51 -21.50
CA VAL A 398 -25.58 2.12 -21.40
C VAL A 398 -26.52 1.92 -20.22
N GLU A 399 -27.46 1.00 -20.36
CA GLU A 399 -28.20 0.47 -19.21
C GLU A 399 -27.21 -0.30 -18.31
N PRO A 400 -27.11 -0.01 -17.00
CA PRO A 400 -26.28 -0.79 -16.09
C PRO A 400 -26.82 -2.21 -15.95
N PHE A 401 -25.96 -3.18 -15.61
CA PHE A 401 -26.47 -4.48 -15.15
C PHE A 401 -27.30 -4.28 -13.88
N ALA A 402 -28.54 -4.77 -13.89
CA ALA A 402 -29.37 -4.82 -12.69
C ALA A 402 -28.74 -5.78 -11.66
N LEU A 403 -28.83 -5.41 -10.38
CA LEU A 403 -28.66 -6.41 -9.33
C LEU A 403 -29.77 -7.45 -9.51
N LYS A 404 -29.39 -8.73 -9.54
CA LYS A 404 -30.35 -9.84 -9.64
C LYS A 404 -31.17 -9.86 -8.34
N GLU A 405 -32.41 -9.40 -8.40
CA GLU A 405 -33.41 -9.74 -7.40
C GLU A 405 -33.63 -11.26 -7.47
N GLY A 406 -33.68 -11.91 -6.31
CA GLY A 406 -33.61 -13.37 -6.25
C GLY A 406 -34.92 -14.02 -6.69
N GLU A 407 -34.84 -14.82 -7.76
CA GLU A 407 -35.82 -15.87 -8.08
C GLU A 407 -35.82 -16.98 -7.01
#